data_AF-A0A7W7D6T6-F1
#
_entry.id   AF-A0A7W7D6T6-F1
#
_cell.length_a   1.000
_cell.length_b   1.000
_cell.length_c   1.000
_cell.angle_alpha   90.00
_cell.angle_beta   90.00
_cell.angle_gamma   90.00
#
_symmetry.space_group_name_H-M   'P 1'
#
loop_
_entity.id
_entity.type
_entity.pdbx_description
1 polymer ?
#
loop_
_entity_poly.entity_id
_entity_poly.type
_entity_poly.pdbx_seq_one_letter_code
_entity_poly.pdbx_strand_id
1 'polypeptide(L)'
;MRVQRESPLAYAELAELTASADAGLELRGAAEAAEIVARHGDAEHTVATWEGRLYGVPTSDWHVAQLARLAALAGGDLTGEDGEAYRIRDGIVEQVNGEASYEFGKLEEILADGPAPWAA
;
A
#
# COMPACT_ATOMS: atom_id res chain seq x y z
N MET A 1 9.54 -1.50 -1.87
CA MET A 1 8.53 -0.86 -2.75
C MET A 1 8.25 0.58 -2.31
N ARG A 2 7.78 1.45 -3.20
CA ARG A 2 7.47 2.86 -2.87
C ARG A 2 6.25 3.38 -3.62
N VAL A 3 5.56 4.35 -3.03
CA VAL A 3 4.48 5.08 -3.73
C VAL A 3 5.11 6.12 -4.64
N GLN A 4 4.75 6.09 -5.92
CA GLN A 4 5.19 7.03 -6.94
C GLN A 4 4.01 7.86 -7.44
N ARG A 5 4.22 9.18 -7.49
CA ARG A 5 3.21 10.18 -7.88
C ARG A 5 3.85 11.21 -8.81
N GLU A 6 3.02 11.88 -9.59
CA GLU A 6 3.44 13.06 -10.36
C GLU A 6 3.78 14.24 -9.45
N SER A 7 2.99 14.43 -8.38
CA SER A 7 3.21 15.48 -7.38
C SER A 7 3.62 14.89 -6.02
N PRO A 8 4.54 15.53 -5.28
CA PRO A 8 4.92 15.07 -3.95
C PRO A 8 3.71 14.96 -3.02
N LEU A 9 3.63 13.87 -2.26
CA LEU A 9 2.67 13.72 -1.17
C LEU A 9 3.08 14.60 0.01
N ALA A 10 2.14 15.34 0.59
CA ALA A 10 2.37 16.08 1.83
C ALA A 10 1.93 15.23 3.03
N TYR A 11 2.56 15.43 4.20
CA TYR A 11 2.17 14.70 5.41
C TYR A 11 0.71 14.97 5.82
N ALA A 12 0.23 16.21 5.69
CA ALA A 12 -1.16 16.55 5.98
C ALA A 12 -2.15 15.80 5.06
N GLU A 13 -1.81 15.68 3.77
CA GLU A 13 -2.58 14.91 2.80
C GLU A 13 -2.61 13.42 3.20
N LEU A 14 -1.48 12.85 3.59
CA LEU A 14 -1.40 11.48 4.10
C LEU A 14 -2.26 11.27 5.37
N ALA A 15 -2.23 12.22 6.30
CA ALA A 15 -3.04 12.18 7.50
C ALA A 15 -4.54 12.21 7.19
N GLU A 16 -4.96 13.03 6.23
CA GLU A 16 -6.36 13.08 5.78
C GLU A 16 -6.79 11.76 5.12
N LEU A 17 -5.95 11.19 4.24
CA LEU A 17 -6.23 9.93 3.55
C LEU A 17 -6.39 8.76 4.52
N THR A 18 -5.56 8.70 5.56
CA THR A 18 -5.58 7.62 6.56
C THR A 18 -6.65 7.82 7.63
N ALA A 19 -7.14 9.04 7.86
CA ALA A 19 -8.22 9.29 8.80
C ALA A 19 -9.59 8.79 8.32
N SER A 20 -9.74 8.48 7.02
CA SER A 20 -10.97 7.91 6.48
C SER A 20 -11.20 6.49 7.02
N ALA A 21 -12.38 6.23 7.60
CA ALA A 21 -12.77 4.90 8.07
C ALA A 21 -12.69 3.85 6.95
N ASP A 22 -12.97 4.26 5.72
CA ASP A 22 -12.89 3.38 4.57
C ASP A 22 -11.46 2.94 4.30
N ALA A 23 -10.44 3.74 4.62
CA ALA A 23 -9.05 3.37 4.35
C ALA A 23 -8.62 2.12 5.14
N GLY A 24 -9.16 1.90 6.34
CA GLY A 24 -8.73 0.79 7.20
C GLY A 24 -7.24 0.88 7.60
N LEU A 25 -6.67 2.08 7.55
CA LEU A 25 -5.28 2.40 7.83
C LEU A 25 -5.20 3.38 8.98
N GLU A 26 -4.15 3.30 9.78
CA GLU A 26 -3.85 4.23 10.86
C GLU A 26 -2.47 4.84 10.63
N LEU A 27 -2.38 6.17 10.68
CA LEU A 27 -1.11 6.89 10.66
C LEU A 27 -0.62 7.10 12.10
N ARG A 28 0.60 6.66 12.38
CA ARG A 28 1.25 6.78 13.70
C ARG A 28 2.59 7.50 13.59
N GLY A 29 2.80 8.54 14.38
CA GLY A 29 4.05 9.31 14.37
C GLY A 29 3.84 10.75 13.94
N ALA A 30 4.88 11.38 13.42
CA ALA A 30 4.93 12.81 13.10
C ALA A 30 5.37 13.05 11.64
N ALA A 31 5.41 14.31 11.23
CA ALA A 31 5.71 14.69 9.85
C ALA A 31 7.13 14.27 9.40
N GLU A 32 8.07 14.17 10.33
CA GLU A 32 9.46 13.76 10.09
C GLU A 32 9.59 12.25 9.88
N ALA A 33 8.83 11.46 10.64
CA ALA A 33 8.83 10.00 10.59
C ALA A 33 7.50 9.46 11.12
N ALA A 34 6.84 8.62 10.32
CA ALA A 34 5.59 7.97 10.71
C ALA A 34 5.45 6.58 10.09
N GLU A 35 4.54 5.78 10.64
CA GLU A 35 4.18 4.45 10.20
C GLU A 35 2.72 4.43 9.77
N ILE A 36 2.43 3.63 8.75
CA ILE A 36 1.08 3.28 8.35
C ILE A 36 0.81 1.86 8.81
N VAL A 37 -0.21 1.72 9.64
CA VAL A 37 -0.59 0.45 10.26
C VAL A 37 -1.94 0.03 9.72
N ALA A 38 -2.08 -1.24 9.39
CA ALA A 38 -3.34 -1.86 9.05
C ALA A 38 -3.64 -2.99 10.04
N ARG A 39 -4.92 -3.17 10.37
CA ARG A 39 -5.39 -4.24 11.26
C ARG A 39 -5.92 -5.42 10.48
N HIS A 40 -5.61 -6.63 10.95
CA HIS A 40 -6.25 -7.85 10.52
C HIS A 40 -6.51 -8.73 11.75
N GLY A 41 -7.79 -9.07 11.98
CA GLY A 41 -8.22 -9.64 13.26
C GLY A 41 -7.84 -8.72 14.43
N ASP A 42 -7.19 -9.29 15.44
CA ASP A 42 -6.69 -8.56 16.62
C ASP A 42 -5.24 -8.07 16.46
N ALA A 43 -4.63 -8.29 15.30
CA ALA A 43 -3.22 -7.96 15.04
C ALA A 43 -3.07 -6.66 14.25
N GLU A 44 -1.98 -5.95 14.54
CA GLU A 44 -1.56 -4.73 13.86
C GLU A 44 -0.31 -5.01 13.04
N HIS A 45 -0.31 -4.54 11.79
CA HIS A 45 0.77 -4.75 10.85
C HIS A 45 1.19 -3.41 10.25
N THR A 46 2.48 -3.07 10.38
CA THR A 46 3.05 -1.93 9.67
C THR A 46 3.13 -2.27 8.19
N VAL A 47 2.39 -1.53 7.36
CA VAL A 47 2.34 -1.75 5.90
C VAL A 47 3.21 -0.76 5.14
N ALA A 48 3.44 0.43 5.70
CA ALA A 48 4.31 1.43 5.09
C ALA A 48 5.00 2.31 6.15
N THR A 49 6.08 2.95 5.75
CA THR A 49 6.79 3.98 6.49
C THR A 49 6.77 5.27 5.69
N TRP A 50 6.63 6.39 6.41
CA TRP A 50 6.72 7.75 5.92
C TRP A 50 8.00 8.41 6.42
N GLU A 51 8.85 8.85 5.50
CA GLU A 51 10.03 9.71 5.77
C GLU A 51 10.17 10.74 4.65
N GLY A 52 9.16 11.61 4.49
CA GLY A 52 9.03 12.51 3.34
C GLY A 52 8.62 11.82 2.02
N ARG A 53 8.50 10.50 2.04
CA ARG A 53 7.96 9.64 0.99
C ARG A 53 7.39 8.37 1.63
N LEU A 54 6.41 7.75 0.99
CA LEU A 54 5.85 6.46 1.41
C LEU A 54 6.60 5.30 0.77
N TYR A 55 7.07 4.37 1.60
CA TYR A 55 7.68 3.12 1.16
C TYR A 55 7.29 1.96 2.08
N GLY A 56 7.40 0.74 1.59
CA GLY A 56 7.09 -0.46 2.35
C GLY A 56 7.97 -1.64 1.93
N VAL A 57 8.15 -2.56 2.86
CA VAL A 57 8.89 -3.81 2.68
C VAL A 57 7.87 -4.94 2.83
N PRO A 58 7.11 -5.26 1.77
CA PRO A 58 6.11 -6.30 1.87
C PRO A 58 6.74 -7.66 2.13
N THR A 59 6.06 -8.47 2.94
CA THR A 59 6.44 -9.86 3.22
C THR A 59 5.36 -10.84 2.79
N SER A 60 4.25 -10.34 2.26
CA SER A 60 3.10 -11.12 1.80
C SER A 60 2.30 -10.34 0.75
N ASP A 61 1.41 -11.04 0.05
CA ASP A 61 0.47 -10.45 -0.90
C ASP A 61 -0.44 -9.43 -0.23
N TRP A 62 -0.81 -9.68 1.03
CA TRP A 62 -1.58 -8.74 1.85
C TRP A 62 -0.85 -7.41 2.05
N HIS A 63 0.46 -7.42 2.31
CA HIS A 63 1.22 -6.17 2.42
C HIS A 63 1.28 -5.42 1.08
N VAL A 64 1.43 -6.14 -0.04
CA VAL A 64 1.39 -5.54 -1.38
C VAL A 64 0.03 -4.91 -1.65
N ALA A 65 -1.06 -5.60 -1.33
CA ALA A 65 -2.42 -5.12 -1.51
C ALA A 65 -2.72 -3.86 -0.67
N GLN A 66 -2.30 -3.84 0.60
CA GLN A 66 -2.44 -2.67 1.47
C GLN A 66 -1.64 -1.47 0.95
N LEU A 67 -0.41 -1.70 0.48
CA LEU A 67 0.42 -0.66 -0.13
C LEU A 67 -0.17 -0.15 -1.45
N ALA A 68 -0.72 -1.03 -2.29
CA ALA A 68 -1.35 -0.65 -3.55
C ALA A 68 -2.62 0.17 -3.30
N ARG A 69 -3.38 -0.19 -2.26
CA ARG A 69 -4.53 0.58 -1.78
C ARG A 69 -4.12 1.96 -1.30
N LEU A 70 -3.09 2.05 -0.48
CA LEU A 70 -2.56 3.33 0.01
C LEU A 70 -2.06 4.20 -1.15
N ALA A 71 -1.38 3.61 -2.13
CA ALA A 71 -0.93 4.31 -3.33
C ALA A 71 -2.12 4.87 -4.14
N ALA A 72 -3.14 4.04 -4.36
CA ALA A 72 -4.35 4.45 -5.08
C ALA A 72 -5.10 5.57 -4.35
N LEU A 73 -5.22 5.50 -3.02
CA LEU A 73 -5.79 6.58 -2.19
C LEU A 73 -4.99 7.88 -2.32
N ALA A 74 -3.66 7.77 -2.37
CA ALA A 74 -2.78 8.92 -2.61
C ALA A 74 -2.79 9.40 -4.08
N GLY A 75 -3.54 8.76 -4.98
CA GLY A 75 -3.54 9.11 -6.40
C GLY A 75 -2.20 8.85 -7.09
N GLY A 76 -1.54 7.75 -6.72
CA GLY A 76 -0.29 7.28 -7.33
C GLY A 76 -0.27 5.78 -7.55
N ASP A 77 0.87 5.29 -8.02
CA ASP A 77 1.14 3.87 -8.25
C ASP A 77 2.13 3.34 -7.21
N LEU A 78 2.01 2.05 -6.87
CA LEU A 78 3.02 1.38 -6.07
C LEU A 78 4.08 0.80 -6.98
N THR A 79 5.33 1.23 -6.87
CA THR A 79 6.44 0.71 -7.68
C THR A 79 7.33 -0.21 -6.85
N GLY A 80 7.62 -1.39 -7.40
CA GLY A 80 8.60 -2.33 -6.90
C GLY A 80 10.03 -1.92 -7.19
N GLU A 81 10.98 -2.75 -6.76
CA GLU A 81 12.41 -2.48 -6.94
C GLU A 81 12.87 -2.82 -8.36
N ASP A 82 12.20 -3.77 -9.02
CA ASP A 82 12.53 -4.22 -10.38
C ASP A 82 11.80 -3.40 -11.46
N GLY A 83 11.11 -2.34 -11.04
CA GLY A 83 10.39 -1.41 -11.93
C GLY A 83 8.98 -1.88 -12.29
N GLU A 84 8.51 -3.00 -11.74
CA GLU A 84 7.11 -3.37 -11.81
C GLU A 84 6.25 -2.40 -10.98
N ALA A 85 5.00 -2.19 -11.41
CA ALA A 85 4.05 -1.34 -10.72
C ALA A 85 2.82 -2.15 -10.30
N TYR A 86 2.16 -1.73 -9.22
CA TYR A 86 0.92 -2.30 -8.75
C TYR A 86 -0.13 -1.19 -8.70
N ARG A 87 -1.28 -1.46 -9.32
CA ARG A 87 -2.42 -0.56 -9.39
C ARG A 87 -3.70 -1.32 -9.12
N ILE A 88 -4.76 -0.60 -8.74
CA ILE A 88 -6.08 -1.20 -8.52
C ILE A 88 -7.01 -0.80 -9.65
N ARG A 89 -7.58 -1.78 -10.35
CA ARG A 89 -8.58 -1.57 -11.40
C ARG A 89 -9.72 -2.54 -11.20
N ASP A 90 -10.95 -2.03 -11.11
CA ASP A 90 -12.16 -2.83 -10.93
C ASP A 90 -12.08 -3.81 -9.73
N GLY A 91 -11.45 -3.37 -8.64
CA GLY A 91 -11.25 -4.18 -7.42
C GLY A 91 -10.14 -5.24 -7.52
N ILE A 92 -9.42 -5.29 -8.64
CA ILE A 92 -8.29 -6.20 -8.88
C ILE A 92 -6.99 -5.44 -8.68
N VAL A 93 -6.07 -6.02 -7.90
CA VAL A 93 -4.68 -5.61 -7.87
C VAL A 93 -4.03 -6.15 -9.14
N GLU A 94 -3.56 -5.26 -10.01
CA GLU A 94 -2.82 -5.61 -11.22
C GLU A 94 -1.34 -5.35 -11.00
N GLN A 95 -0.49 -6.31 -11.39
CA GLN A 95 0.94 -6.10 -11.53
C GLN A 95 1.23 -5.73 -12.99
N VAL A 96 1.89 -4.59 -13.20
CA VAL A 96 2.30 -4.08 -14.50
C VAL A 96 3.81 -4.19 -14.61
N ASN A 97 4.29 -4.82 -15.68
CA ASN A 97 5.72 -4.93 -15.98
C ASN A 97 5.94 -4.56 -17.45
N GLY A 98 6.44 -3.33 -17.68
CA GLY A 98 6.50 -2.74 -19.00
C GLY A 98 5.09 -2.56 -19.61
N GLU A 99 4.86 -3.15 -20.78
CA GLU A 99 3.55 -3.12 -21.46
C GLU A 99 2.61 -4.24 -21.03
N ALA A 100 3.09 -5.22 -20.25
CA ALA A 100 2.29 -6.34 -19.79
C ALA A 100 1.62 -6.02 -18.45
N SER A 101 0.37 -6.47 -18.31
CA SER A 101 -0.41 -6.36 -17.07
C SER A 101 -0.96 -7.73 -16.72
N TYR A 102 -0.77 -8.13 -15.47
CA TYR A 102 -1.20 -9.41 -14.92
C TYR A 102 -2.12 -9.17 -13.73
N GLU A 103 -3.11 -10.03 -13.56
CA GLU A 103 -3.89 -10.08 -12.33
C GLU A 103 -3.00 -10.62 -11.21
N PHE A 104 -2.75 -9.80 -10.20
CA PHE A 104 -2.08 -10.21 -8.96
C PHE A 104 -3.09 -10.90 -8.04
N GLY A 105 -4.32 -10.37 -7.98
CA GLY A 105 -5.47 -10.98 -7.32
C GLY A 105 -6.53 -9.93 -6.98
N LYS A 106 -7.69 -10.38 -6.52
CA LYS A 106 -8.75 -9.47 -6.09
C LYS A 106 -8.41 -8.85 -4.74
N LEU A 107 -8.53 -7.53 -4.66
CA LEU A 107 -8.18 -6.76 -3.47
C LEU A 107 -8.90 -7.28 -2.23
N GLU A 108 -10.22 -7.43 -2.30
CA GLU A 108 -11.01 -7.85 -1.14
C GLU A 108 -10.69 -9.28 -0.68
N GLU A 109 -10.41 -10.19 -1.60
CA GLU A 109 -10.03 -11.57 -1.27
C GLU A 109 -8.66 -11.59 -0.57
N ILE A 110 -7.66 -10.90 -1.12
CA ILE A 110 -6.33 -10.79 -0.50
C ILE A 110 -6.42 -10.15 0.89
N LEU A 111 -7.18 -9.07 1.03
CA LEU A 111 -7.33 -8.37 2.32
C LEU A 111 -8.04 -9.23 3.37
N ALA A 112 -9.00 -10.06 2.95
CA ALA A 112 -9.71 -10.98 3.83
C ALA A 112 -8.82 -12.12 4.33
N ASP A 113 -7.98 -12.70 3.46
CA ASP A 113 -7.06 -13.79 3.81
C ASP A 113 -6.01 -13.38 4.84
N GLY A 114 -5.63 -12.10 4.86
CA GLY A 114 -4.69 -11.56 5.84
C GLY A 114 -3.22 -11.84 5.49
N PRO A 115 -2.31 -11.46 6.39
CA PRO A 115 -0.88 -11.60 6.15
C PRO A 115 -0.42 -13.05 6.23
N ALA A 116 -0.17 -13.66 5.08
CA ALA A 116 0.51 -14.94 4.93
C ALA A 116 1.92 -14.73 4.36
N PRO A 117 3.00 -14.87 5.16
CA PRO A 117 4.36 -14.64 4.67
C PRO A 117 4.70 -15.52 3.47
N TRP A 118 5.37 -14.95 2.47
CA TRP A 118 5.90 -15.73 1.36
C TRP A 118 6.87 -16.80 1.88
N ALA A 119 6.79 -18.00 1.30
CA ALA A 119 7.76 -19.04 1.60
C ALA A 119 9.16 -18.58 1.12
N ALA A 120 10.15 -18.71 2.01
CA ALA A 120 11.55 -18.43 1.71
C ALA A 120 12.18 -19.51 0.83
#